data_AF-A0A2K6MI02-F1
#
_entry.id   AF-A0A2K6MI02-F1
#
_cell.length_a   1.000
_cell.length_b   1.000
_cell.length_c   1.000
_cell.angle_alpha   90.00
_cell.angle_beta   90.00
_cell.angle_gamma   90.00
#
_symmetry.space_group_name_H-M   'P 1'
#
loop_
_entity.id
_entity.type
_entity.pdbx_description
1 polymer ?
#
loop_
_entity_poly.entity_id
_entity_poly.type
_entity_poly.pdbx_seq_one_letter_code
_entity_poly.pdbx_strand_id
1 'polypeptide(L)'
;TNVVDIILLAHVFFKLMHIAQDINQHNLRLFLNSYNRRRDLEIKRPILGQNENTSKTLKCSTLLVVGDNSPAVEAVVECNSRLNPVNTTLLKMADCGGLPQVVQPGKLTEAFKYFLQGMGYIPHVRMTRPARSRTHSTSSSLASGGSPFRQSSPDVLDRHQNP
;
A
#
# COMPACT_ATOMS: atom_id res chain seq x y z
N THR A 1 4.37 -15.88 -19.46
CA THR A 1 4.54 -15.95 -18.00
C THR A 1 5.70 -15.05 -17.64
N ASN A 2 5.45 -13.95 -16.92
CA ASN A 2 6.50 -12.96 -16.67
C ASN A 2 7.54 -13.52 -15.69
N VAL A 3 8.79 -13.08 -15.81
CA VAL A 3 9.88 -13.46 -14.89
C VAL A 3 9.49 -13.18 -13.42
N VAL A 4 8.71 -12.12 -13.19
CA VAL A 4 8.15 -11.76 -11.87
C VAL A 4 7.18 -12.83 -11.35
N ASP A 5 6.33 -13.38 -12.23
CA ASP A 5 5.38 -14.44 -11.86
C ASP A 5 6.11 -15.72 -11.46
N ILE A 6 7.21 -16.05 -12.16
CA ILE A 6 8.04 -17.22 -11.87
C ILE A 6 8.76 -17.07 -10.53
N ILE A 7 9.32 -15.89 -10.23
CA ILE A 7 9.99 -15.62 -8.94
C ILE A 7 8.99 -15.68 -7.80
N LEU A 8 7.80 -15.10 -7.97
CA LEU A 8 6.76 -15.11 -6.94
C LEU A 8 6.24 -16.53 -6.69
N LEU A 9 6.00 -17.30 -7.76
CA LEU A 9 5.61 -18.70 -7.68
C LEU A 9 6.69 -19.53 -6.99
N ALA A 10 7.95 -19.34 -7.35
CA ALA A 10 9.07 -20.03 -6.71
C ALA A 10 9.17 -19.69 -5.22
N HIS A 11 8.95 -18.44 -4.82
CA HIS A 11 8.99 -18.07 -3.41
C HIS A 11 7.78 -18.57 -2.60
N VAL A 12 6.58 -18.56 -3.20
CA VAL A 12 5.38 -19.18 -2.58
C VAL A 12 5.57 -20.69 -2.46
N PHE A 13 6.07 -21.34 -3.51
CA PHE A 13 6.39 -22.77 -3.51
C PHE A 13 7.46 -23.11 -2.47
N PHE A 14 8.55 -22.34 -2.42
CA PHE A 14 9.60 -22.48 -1.42
C PHE A 14 9.05 -22.31 0.00
N LYS A 15 8.09 -21.41 0.21
CA LYS A 15 7.44 -21.21 1.51
C LYS A 15 6.52 -22.37 1.89
N LEU A 16 5.81 -22.97 0.92
CA LEU A 16 5.01 -24.17 1.15
C LEU A 16 5.91 -25.38 1.46
N MET A 17 7.03 -25.53 0.74
CA MET A 17 8.09 -26.50 1.02
C MET A 17 8.68 -26.29 2.41
N HIS A 18 8.99 -25.05 2.79
CA HIS A 18 9.54 -24.71 4.11
C HIS A 18 8.58 -25.10 5.24
N ILE A 19 7.27 -24.89 5.07
CA ILE A 19 6.28 -25.35 6.05
C ILE A 19 6.23 -26.88 6.13
N ALA A 20 6.38 -27.58 5.00
CA ALA A 20 6.30 -29.04 4.92
C ALA A 20 7.59 -29.76 5.37
N GLN A 21 8.76 -29.15 5.19
CA GLN A 21 10.05 -29.82 5.38
C GLN A 21 10.94 -29.17 6.46
N ASP A 22 10.92 -27.85 6.61
CA ASP A 22 11.81 -27.16 7.55
C ASP A 22 11.22 -26.98 8.95
N ILE A 23 9.91 -27.24 9.09
CA ILE A 23 9.22 -27.20 10.38
C ILE A 23 8.89 -28.62 10.83
N ASN A 24 9.19 -28.93 12.10
CA ASN A 24 8.77 -30.17 12.73
C ASN A 24 7.23 -30.28 12.70
N GLN A 25 6.71 -31.26 11.97
CA GLN A 25 5.27 -31.42 11.71
C GLN A 25 4.45 -31.69 12.98
N HIS A 26 5.03 -32.39 13.97
CA HIS A 26 4.37 -32.61 15.26
C HIS A 26 4.17 -31.29 16.01
N ASN A 27 5.23 -30.48 16.11
CA ASN A 27 5.16 -29.17 16.77
C ASN A 27 4.30 -28.18 15.99
N LEU A 28 4.31 -28.24 14.65
CA LEU A 28 3.46 -27.42 13.79
C LEU A 28 1.97 -27.66 14.07
N ARG A 29 1.58 -28.93 14.26
CA ARG A 29 0.20 -29.29 14.62
C ARG A 29 -0.19 -28.70 15.98
N LEU A 30 0.69 -28.77 16.97
CA LEU A 30 0.44 -28.18 18.30
C LEU A 30 0.29 -26.65 18.19
N PHE A 31 1.16 -26.00 17.42
CA PHE A 31 1.09 -24.56 17.17
C PHE A 31 -0.22 -24.15 16.48
N LEU A 32 -0.63 -24.85 15.42
CA LEU A 32 -1.88 -24.57 14.70
C LEU A 32 -3.11 -24.78 15.62
N ASN A 33 -3.11 -25.85 16.41
CA ASN A 33 -4.18 -26.10 17.39
C ASN A 33 -4.28 -24.98 18.42
N SER A 34 -3.14 -24.46 18.89
CA SER A 34 -3.10 -23.30 19.79
C SER A 34 -3.66 -22.05 19.12
N TYR A 35 -3.25 -21.76 17.88
CA TYR A 35 -3.75 -20.61 17.11
C TYR A 35 -5.26 -20.67 16.84
N ASN A 36 -5.78 -21.87 16.55
CA ASN A 36 -7.22 -22.09 16.32
C ASN A 36 -8.05 -21.95 17.60
N ARG A 37 -7.44 -22.16 18.77
CA ARG A 37 -8.08 -22.01 20.08
C ARG A 37 -7.82 -20.64 20.73
N ARG A 38 -7.28 -19.68 19.98
CA ARG A 38 -7.00 -18.33 20.50
C ARG A 38 -8.28 -17.71 21.09
N ARG A 39 -8.12 -17.05 22.23
CA ARG A 39 -9.19 -16.24 22.83
C ARG A 39 -9.24 -14.87 22.16
N ASP A 40 -10.38 -14.20 22.29
CA ASP A 40 -10.52 -12.82 21.83
C ASP A 40 -9.49 -11.92 22.55
N LEU A 41 -8.97 -10.92 21.83
CA LEU A 41 -8.00 -9.99 22.38
C LEU A 41 -8.64 -9.01 23.40
N GLU A 42 -9.97 -8.94 23.40
CA GLU A 42 -10.82 -8.09 24.24
C GLU A 42 -10.46 -6.60 24.13
N ILE A 43 -9.89 -6.20 23.00
CA ILE A 43 -9.62 -4.80 22.72
C ILE A 43 -10.89 -4.07 22.32
N LYS A 44 -11.04 -2.84 22.81
CA LYS A 44 -12.15 -1.94 22.46
C LYS A 44 -11.61 -0.56 22.14
N ARG A 45 -12.28 0.12 21.19
CA ARG A 45 -11.92 1.48 20.82
C ARG A 45 -12.26 2.42 21.98
N PRO A 46 -11.31 3.26 22.42
CA PRO A 46 -11.60 4.25 23.45
C PRO A 46 -12.59 5.30 22.93
N ILE A 47 -13.48 5.76 23.80
CA ILE A 47 -14.41 6.84 23.50
C ILE A 47 -13.73 8.16 23.85
N LEU A 48 -13.72 9.11 22.90
CA LEU A 48 -13.16 10.44 23.11
C LEU A 48 -13.86 11.14 24.29
N GLY A 49 -13.07 11.67 25.22
CA GLY A 49 -13.57 12.33 26.43
C GLY A 49 -13.81 11.42 27.63
N GLN A 50 -13.62 10.10 27.48
CA GLN A 50 -13.58 9.16 28.60
C GLN A 50 -12.12 8.86 28.99
N ASN A 51 -11.88 8.46 30.24
CA ASN A 51 -10.52 8.19 30.73
C ASN A 51 -9.82 7.11 29.88
N GLU A 52 -8.80 7.51 29.12
CA GLU A 52 -7.96 6.64 28.28
C GLU A 52 -7.35 5.46 29.07
N ASN A 53 -7.15 5.63 30.37
CA ASN A 53 -6.60 4.60 31.26
C ASN A 53 -7.54 3.41 31.52
N THR A 54 -8.83 3.54 31.21
CA THR A 54 -9.84 2.49 31.47
C THR A 54 -10.08 1.60 30.25
N SER A 55 -9.69 2.05 29.05
CA SER A 55 -9.93 1.32 27.81
C SER A 55 -8.82 0.31 27.54
N LYS A 56 -9.16 -0.98 27.50
CA LYS A 56 -8.24 -2.06 27.10
C LYS A 56 -7.99 -1.96 25.59
N THR A 57 -6.90 -1.32 25.19
CA THR A 57 -6.47 -1.20 23.79
C THR A 57 -4.95 -1.08 23.68
N LEU A 58 -4.39 -1.14 22.47
CA LEU A 58 -2.96 -0.96 22.25
C LEU A 58 -2.56 0.50 22.51
N LYS A 59 -1.51 0.69 23.31
CA LYS A 59 -0.95 2.02 23.63
C LYS A 59 0.11 2.48 22.62
N CYS A 60 0.70 1.56 21.88
CA CYS A 60 1.72 1.86 20.89
C CYS A 60 1.13 2.28 19.54
N SER A 61 1.92 3.02 18.76
CA SER A 61 1.62 3.23 17.34
C SER A 61 1.57 1.87 16.64
N THR A 62 0.53 1.64 15.84
CA THR A 62 0.24 0.35 15.21
C THR A 62 -0.04 0.54 13.72
N LEU A 63 0.66 -0.22 12.88
CA LEU A 63 0.38 -0.30 11.44
C LEU A 63 -0.23 -1.65 11.12
N LEU A 64 -1.53 -1.67 10.83
CA LEU A 64 -2.23 -2.85 10.34
C LEU A 64 -2.05 -2.95 8.82
N VAL A 65 -1.61 -4.10 8.32
CA VAL A 65 -1.35 -4.33 6.89
C VAL A 65 -2.14 -5.53 6.40
N VAL A 66 -2.84 -5.39 5.28
CA VAL A 66 -3.54 -6.49 4.63
C VAL A 66 -3.56 -6.32 3.11
N GLY A 67 -3.40 -7.41 2.36
CA GLY A 67 -3.64 -7.41 0.91
C GLY A 67 -5.14 -7.35 0.61
N ASP A 68 -5.53 -6.64 -0.45
CA ASP A 68 -6.94 -6.47 -0.83
C ASP A 68 -7.67 -7.77 -1.16
N ASN A 69 -6.94 -8.79 -1.62
CA ASN A 69 -7.43 -10.12 -1.95
C ASN A 69 -7.10 -11.17 -0.85
N SER A 70 -6.71 -10.73 0.35
CA SER A 70 -6.38 -11.62 1.46
C SER A 70 -7.65 -12.17 2.14
N PRO A 71 -7.69 -13.45 2.55
CA PRO A 71 -8.78 -13.97 3.37
C PRO A 71 -8.86 -13.31 4.77
N ALA A 72 -7.85 -12.54 5.17
CA ALA A 72 -7.81 -11.86 6.46
C ALA A 72 -8.38 -10.43 6.43
N VAL A 73 -8.87 -9.92 5.29
CA VAL A 73 -9.35 -8.52 5.15
C VAL A 73 -10.39 -8.18 6.20
N GLU A 74 -11.42 -9.01 6.36
CA GLU A 74 -12.50 -8.77 7.33
C GLU A 74 -11.98 -8.69 8.76
N ALA A 75 -11.15 -9.67 9.17
CA ALA A 75 -10.58 -9.71 10.51
C ALA A 75 -9.66 -8.51 10.81
N VAL A 76 -8.89 -8.03 9.82
CA VAL A 76 -8.03 -6.85 9.99
C VAL A 76 -8.85 -5.56 10.08
N VAL A 77 -9.93 -5.45 9.29
CA VAL A 77 -10.85 -4.31 9.37
C VAL A 77 -11.58 -4.28 10.71
N GLU A 78 -12.02 -5.45 11.20
CA GLU A 78 -12.60 -5.59 12.54
C GLU A 78 -11.60 -5.17 13.63
N CYS A 79 -10.36 -5.64 13.54
CA CYS A 79 -9.27 -5.25 14.45
C CYS A 79 -9.08 -3.72 14.46
N ASN A 80 -9.02 -3.08 13.28
CA ASN A 80 -8.92 -1.63 13.16
C ASN A 80 -10.12 -0.90 13.82
N SER A 81 -11.33 -1.44 13.71
CA SER A 81 -12.53 -0.86 14.33
C SER A 81 -12.45 -0.84 15.87
N ARG A 82 -11.67 -1.77 16.46
CA ARG A 82 -11.50 -1.93 17.91
C ARG A 82 -10.26 -1.23 18.47
N LEU A 83 -9.39 -0.71 17.61
CA LEU A 83 -8.19 0.04 18.02
C LEU A 83 -8.45 1.55 18.11
N ASN A 84 -7.56 2.24 18.82
CA ASN A 84 -7.58 3.70 18.91
C ASN A 84 -7.17 4.31 17.55
N PRO A 85 -8.02 5.13 16.90
CA PRO A 85 -7.70 5.71 15.61
C PRO A 85 -6.54 6.72 15.64
N VAL A 86 -6.18 7.26 16.82
CA VAL A 86 -5.07 8.22 16.96
C VAL A 86 -3.71 7.54 16.76
N ASN A 87 -3.57 6.28 17.19
CA ASN A 87 -2.30 5.57 17.15
C ASN A 87 -2.28 4.43 16.10
N THR A 88 -3.38 4.19 15.40
CA THR A 88 -3.51 3.06 14.48
C THR A 88 -3.70 3.52 13.04
N THR A 89 -2.93 2.95 12.12
CA THR A 89 -3.07 3.15 10.67
C THR A 89 -3.40 1.81 10.01
N LEU A 90 -4.39 1.81 9.09
CA LEU A 90 -4.71 0.65 8.25
C LEU A 90 -4.18 0.86 6.84
N LEU A 91 -3.32 -0.04 6.39
CA LEU A 91 -2.79 -0.12 5.03
C LEU A 91 -3.38 -1.33 4.30
N LYS A 92 -4.31 -1.06 3.37
CA LYS A 92 -4.81 -2.07 2.43
C LYS A 92 -3.95 -2.00 1.15
N MET A 93 -3.19 -3.06 0.88
CA MET A 93 -2.30 -3.14 -0.27
C MET A 93 -3.07 -3.65 -1.49
N ALA A 94 -3.20 -2.79 -2.52
CA ALA A 94 -3.85 -3.13 -3.77
C ALA A 94 -3.08 -4.21 -4.54
N ASP A 95 -3.80 -5.07 -5.27
CA ASP A 95 -3.26 -6.16 -6.08
C ASP A 95 -2.40 -7.14 -5.26
N CYS A 96 -2.82 -7.46 -4.03
CA CYS A 96 -2.05 -8.27 -3.10
C CYS A 96 -2.91 -9.28 -2.33
N GLY A 97 -2.42 -10.52 -2.22
CA GLY A 97 -3.04 -11.58 -1.43
C GLY A 97 -2.52 -11.67 0.01
N GLY A 98 -2.49 -12.89 0.55
CA GLY A 98 -2.18 -13.15 1.97
C GLY A 98 -0.74 -12.93 2.44
N LEU A 99 0.20 -12.61 1.54
CA LEU A 99 1.62 -12.40 1.90
C LEU A 99 2.21 -11.10 1.32
N PRO A 100 1.79 -9.92 1.82
CA PRO A 100 2.25 -8.64 1.28
C PRO A 100 3.76 -8.41 1.34
N GLN A 101 4.42 -8.98 2.35
CA GLN A 101 5.88 -8.93 2.50
C GLN A 101 6.65 -9.70 1.42
N VAL A 102 5.98 -10.64 0.75
CA VAL A 102 6.55 -11.43 -0.34
C VAL A 102 6.18 -10.84 -1.69
N VAL A 103 4.90 -10.51 -1.87
CA VAL A 103 4.35 -10.08 -3.16
C VAL A 103 4.75 -8.64 -3.48
N GLN A 104 4.74 -7.75 -2.48
CA GLN A 104 4.98 -6.32 -2.68
C GLN A 104 5.97 -5.74 -1.65
N PRO A 105 7.19 -6.31 -1.53
CA PRO A 105 8.16 -5.90 -0.52
C PRO A 105 8.52 -4.41 -0.65
N GLY A 106 8.70 -3.88 -1.87
CA GLY A 106 9.05 -2.48 -2.08
C GLY A 106 8.00 -1.50 -1.53
N LYS A 107 6.71 -1.73 -1.83
CA LYS A 107 5.60 -0.90 -1.31
C LYS A 107 5.48 -1.03 0.20
N LEU A 108 5.65 -2.24 0.75
CA LEU A 108 5.61 -2.47 2.20
C LEU A 108 6.78 -1.79 2.92
N THR A 109 8.00 -1.89 2.38
CA THR A 109 9.18 -1.22 2.93
C THR A 109 9.01 0.29 2.93
N GLU A 110 8.42 0.86 1.87
CA GLU A 110 8.14 2.30 1.82
C GLU A 110 7.12 2.73 2.87
N ALA A 111 6.03 1.97 3.04
CA ALA A 111 5.05 2.23 4.10
C ALA A 111 5.67 2.09 5.51
N PHE A 112 6.51 1.08 5.71
CA PHE A 112 7.21 0.86 6.98
C PHE A 112 8.18 2.01 7.29
N LYS A 113 8.88 2.52 6.27
CA LYS A 113 9.71 3.73 6.40
C LYS A 113 8.88 4.91 6.89
N TYR A 114 7.70 5.17 6.31
CA TYR A 114 6.83 6.26 6.75
C TYR A 114 6.33 6.08 8.18
N PHE A 115 6.01 4.84 8.56
CA PHE A 115 5.62 4.53 9.93
C PHE A 115 6.73 4.83 10.94
N LEU A 116 7.96 4.41 10.67
CA LEU A 116 9.11 4.71 11.54
C LEU A 116 9.45 6.20 11.57
N GLN A 117 9.25 6.93 10.46
CA GLN A 117 9.38 8.38 10.42
C GLN A 117 8.35 9.07 11.31
N GLY A 118 7.09 8.62 11.30
CA GLY A 118 6.04 9.11 12.18
C GLY A 118 6.36 8.89 13.67
N MET A 119 7.15 7.88 14.00
CA MET A 119 7.65 7.61 15.35
C MET A 119 8.94 8.38 15.70
N GLY A 120 9.56 9.09 14.74
CA GLY A 120 10.77 9.87 14.93
C GLY A 120 12.10 9.11 14.81
N TYR A 121 12.11 7.84 14.38
CA TYR A 121 13.34 7.04 14.35
C TYR A 121 14.27 7.33 13.16
N ILE A 122 13.73 7.65 11.98
CA ILE A 122 14.52 7.78 10.73
C ILE A 122 14.19 9.06 9.94
N PRO A 123 14.31 10.26 10.55
CA PRO A 123 13.85 11.52 9.96
C PRO A 123 14.56 11.93 8.66
N HIS A 124 15.78 11.43 8.43
CA HIS A 124 16.63 11.85 7.30
C HIS A 124 16.56 10.93 6.08
N VAL A 125 15.75 9.86 6.11
CA VAL A 125 15.61 8.96 4.95
C VAL A 125 14.75 9.65 3.90
N ARG A 126 15.37 9.94 2.74
CA ARG A 126 14.71 10.65 1.64
C ARG A 126 13.50 9.86 1.10
N MET A 127 12.46 10.58 0.74
CA MET A 127 11.29 10.01 0.08
C MET A 127 11.69 9.58 -1.33
N THR A 128 11.69 8.28 -1.61
CA THR A 128 11.74 7.77 -2.98
C THR A 128 10.41 8.16 -3.62
N ARG A 129 10.38 9.31 -4.29
CA ARG A 129 9.20 9.73 -5.06
C ARG A 129 8.95 8.65 -6.12
N PRO A 130 7.75 8.05 -6.20
CA PRO A 130 7.41 7.17 -7.32
C PRO A 130 7.64 7.97 -8.60
N ALA A 131 8.54 7.50 -9.46
CA ALA A 131 8.78 8.13 -10.75
C ALA A 131 7.45 8.11 -11.51
N ARG A 132 6.82 9.28 -11.63
CA ARG A 132 5.63 9.45 -12.45
C ARG A 132 6.11 9.16 -13.88
N SER A 133 5.77 7.99 -14.42
CA SER A 133 6.06 7.66 -15.81
C SER A 133 5.54 8.81 -16.66
N ARG A 134 6.47 9.54 -17.28
CA ARG A 134 6.12 10.57 -18.26
C ARG A 134 5.57 9.82 -19.46
N THR A 135 4.25 9.80 -19.60
CA THR A 135 3.61 9.46 -20.86
C THR A 135 4.03 10.52 -21.87
N HIS A 136 5.06 10.23 -22.66
CA HIS A 136 5.27 10.96 -23.90
C HIS A 136 4.19 10.49 -24.87
N SER A 137 3.15 11.29 -25.03
CA SER A 137 2.20 11.14 -26.12
C SER A 137 2.94 11.49 -27.41
N THR A 138 3.47 10.48 -28.09
CA THR A 138 4.01 10.63 -29.44
C THR A 138 2.82 10.84 -30.37
N SER A 139 2.55 12.09 -30.75
CA SER A 139 1.62 12.41 -31.84
C SER A 139 2.21 11.86 -33.14
N SER A 140 1.62 10.83 -33.70
CA SER A 140 1.99 10.28 -35.00
C SER A 140 1.59 11.26 -36.11
N SER A 141 2.59 11.74 -36.84
CA SER A 141 2.44 12.43 -38.11
C SER A 141 1.95 11.45 -39.17
N LEU A 142 0.69 11.60 -39.60
CA LEU A 142 0.17 11.00 -40.82
C LEU A 142 -0.17 12.12 -41.80
N ALA A 143 0.69 12.25 -42.79
CA ALA A 143 0.44 13.00 -44.00
C ALA A 143 -0.67 12.32 -44.82
N SER A 144 -1.63 13.12 -45.31
CA SER A 144 -2.34 12.83 -46.56
C SER A 144 -2.88 14.14 -47.12
N GLY A 145 -2.78 14.28 -48.44
CA GLY A 145 -2.71 15.53 -49.18
C GLY A 145 -4.03 16.24 -49.47
N GLY A 146 -3.88 17.49 -49.91
CA GLY A 146 -4.96 18.34 -50.43
C GLY A 146 -4.44 19.75 -50.71
N SER A 147 -4.37 20.11 -51.99
CA SER A 147 -3.63 21.20 -52.63
C SER A 147 -4.16 22.65 -52.34
N PRO A 148 -3.47 23.70 -52.85
CA PRO A 148 -3.33 25.03 -52.22
C PRO A 148 -4.31 26.09 -52.76
N PHE A 149 -4.60 27.16 -51.99
CA PHE A 149 -4.85 28.49 -52.56
C PHE A 149 -4.87 29.64 -51.51
N ARG A 150 -4.16 30.73 -51.86
CA ARG A 150 -4.31 32.17 -51.53
C ARG A 150 -4.02 32.76 -50.13
N GLN A 151 -2.86 33.43 -50.05
CA GLN A 151 -2.60 34.85 -49.71
C GLN A 151 -3.57 35.61 -48.78
N SER A 152 -3.05 36.14 -47.67
CA SER A 152 -2.72 37.58 -47.48
C SER A 152 -2.24 37.87 -46.05
N SER A 153 -1.13 38.61 -45.92
CA SER A 153 -0.58 39.16 -44.65
C SER A 153 -1.29 40.48 -44.26
N PRO A 154 -0.80 41.23 -43.24
CA PRO A 154 -1.30 41.33 -41.87
C PRO A 154 -2.02 42.67 -41.58
N ASP A 155 -2.77 42.78 -40.48
CA ASP A 155 -3.20 44.10 -39.98
C ASP A 155 -2.92 44.25 -38.48
N VAL A 156 -2.00 45.16 -38.19
CA VAL A 156 -1.76 45.81 -36.90
C VAL A 156 -2.27 47.24 -37.06
N LEU A 157 -3.22 47.70 -36.24
CA LEU A 157 -3.19 49.07 -35.69
C LEU A 157 -4.21 49.32 -34.56
N ASP A 158 -3.68 49.84 -33.46
CA ASP A 158 -4.18 50.82 -32.47
C ASP A 158 -5.67 50.97 -32.12
N ARG A 159 -5.96 51.13 -30.82
CA ARG A 159 -6.16 52.47 -30.21
C ARG A 159 -6.51 52.47 -28.70
N HIS A 160 -5.79 53.35 -28.01
CA HIS A 160 -6.17 54.28 -26.91
C HIS A 160 -6.50 53.80 -25.48
N GLN A 161 -5.48 53.94 -24.63
CA GLN A 161 -5.32 54.96 -23.56
C GLN A 161 -6.54 55.77 -23.03
N ASN A 162 -6.68 55.71 -21.69
CA ASN A 162 -6.99 56.78 -20.70
C ASN A 162 -8.37 57.43 -20.65
N PRO A 163 -8.73 58.16 -19.55
CA PRO A 163 -7.90 58.76 -18.48
C PRO A 163 -7.72 57.96 -17.19
#